data_AF-L0HCQ7-F1
#
_entry.id   AF-L0HCQ7-F1
#
_cell.length_a   1.000
_cell.length_b   1.000
_cell.length_c   1.000
_cell.angle_alpha   90.00
_cell.angle_beta   90.00
_cell.angle_gamma   90.00
#
_symmetry.space_group_name_H-M   'P 1'
#
loop_
_entity.id
_entity.type
_entity.pdbx_description
1 polymer ?
#
loop_
_entity_poly.entity_id
_entity_poly.type
_entity_poly.pdbx_seq_one_letter_code
_entity_poly.pdbx_strand_id
1 'polypeptide(L)'
;MAWEPPGRNCGACGAANCSDFLLLARQGKKDLPDCPYYERPEKRDSLPAARPGSGRDLLGFDYDFAIHPFPNEPSARRHIQLLRPDLAERWDLLPGDILRGRPVEPSCPIQHVLRVFSVDPVTGILSCHTVGPMAARTDTKVFDIRAYHEIGFEGIARTVRHEPVVGFRMRFLPAHCMRQLVHSGVVQMVLNKSCGTHVLVEDLQMHGKREKLKDITIRPGDSVSIQDASGECKTVLIDGIRVHTSEGGVLERSWQDEDHGPGGHVPGSGRGRCHGHARHGHDDDD
;
A
#
# COMPACT_ATOMS: atom_id res chain seq x y z
N MET A 1 19.73 23.73 13.71
CA MET A 1 19.59 22.63 12.73
C MET A 1 18.72 23.14 11.59
N ALA A 2 19.11 22.94 10.34
CA ALA A 2 18.23 23.22 9.21
C ALA A 2 17.09 22.19 9.23
N TRP A 3 15.83 22.64 9.16
CA TRP A 3 14.68 21.74 9.08
C TRP A 3 14.72 20.95 7.77
N GLU A 4 14.50 19.64 7.84
CA GLU A 4 14.36 18.77 6.68
C GLU A 4 12.88 18.52 6.37
N PRO A 5 12.44 18.68 5.11
CA PRO A 5 11.08 18.43 4.71
C PRO A 5 10.76 16.93 4.77
N PRO A 6 9.48 16.55 4.91
CA PRO A 6 9.09 15.16 5.15
C PRO A 6 9.22 14.21 3.93
N GLY A 7 9.79 14.67 2.82
CA GLY A 7 9.99 13.86 1.60
C GLY A 7 8.71 13.43 0.87
N ARG A 8 7.54 14.01 1.21
CA ARG A 8 6.23 13.56 0.71
C ARG A 8 5.87 14.06 -0.70
N ASN A 9 6.56 15.08 -1.21
CA ASN A 9 6.30 15.72 -2.50
C ASN A 9 4.82 16.02 -2.78
N CYS A 10 4.06 16.42 -1.75
CA CYS A 10 2.60 16.51 -1.82
C CYS A 10 2.07 17.76 -2.56
N GLY A 11 2.94 18.73 -2.86
CA GLY A 11 2.55 19.99 -3.50
C GLY A 11 1.66 20.93 -2.68
N ALA A 12 1.32 20.58 -1.43
CA ALA A 12 0.39 21.36 -0.62
C ALA A 12 0.89 22.77 -0.26
N CYS A 13 2.21 22.92 -0.16
CA CYS A 13 2.87 24.21 0.02
C CYS A 13 3.01 25.01 -1.29
N GLY A 14 2.60 24.48 -2.44
CA GLY A 14 2.71 25.12 -3.75
C GLY A 14 4.04 24.92 -4.48
N ALA A 15 4.97 24.12 -3.95
CA ALA A 15 6.19 23.70 -4.67
C ALA A 15 5.98 22.33 -5.35
N ALA A 16 6.68 22.04 -6.45
CA ALA A 16 6.48 20.78 -7.18
C ALA A 16 6.96 19.54 -6.42
N ASN A 17 7.99 19.67 -5.59
CA ASN A 17 8.47 18.62 -4.68
C ASN A 17 9.10 19.23 -3.41
N CYS A 18 9.51 18.39 -2.45
CA CYS A 18 10.11 18.83 -1.20
C CYS A 18 11.46 19.54 -1.37
N SER A 19 12.24 19.18 -2.39
CA SER A 19 13.51 19.84 -2.73
C SER A 19 13.28 21.24 -3.30
N ASP A 20 12.28 21.38 -4.18
CA ASP A 20 11.88 22.67 -4.75
C ASP A 20 11.33 23.61 -3.66
N PHE A 21 10.57 23.07 -2.70
CA PHE A 21 10.12 23.84 -1.55
C PHE A 21 11.30 24.39 -0.75
N LEU A 22 12.31 23.57 -0.46
CA LEU A 22 13.52 24.02 0.23
C LEU A 22 14.27 25.09 -0.55
N LEU A 23 14.35 24.96 -1.88
CA LEU A 23 14.99 25.97 -2.72
C LEU A 23 14.25 27.30 -2.64
N LEU A 24 12.91 27.28 -2.74
CA LEU A 24 12.07 28.47 -2.60
C LEU A 24 12.18 29.10 -1.20
N ALA A 25 12.26 28.29 -0.16
CA ALA A 25 12.44 28.75 1.20
C ALA A 25 13.82 29.41 1.41
N ARG A 26 14.89 28.81 0.86
CA ARG A 26 16.24 29.41 0.88
C ARG A 26 16.31 30.73 0.10
N GLN A 27 15.50 30.88 -0.94
CA GLN A 27 15.39 32.12 -1.72
C GLN A 27 14.51 33.18 -1.03
N GLY A 28 13.94 32.92 0.15
CA GLY A 28 13.04 33.84 0.85
C GLY A 28 11.68 34.02 0.17
N LYS A 29 11.32 33.15 -0.79
CA LYS A 29 10.02 33.18 -1.49
C LYS A 29 8.93 32.41 -0.74
N LYS A 30 9.32 31.61 0.25
CA LYS A 30 8.44 30.82 1.11
C LYS A 30 9.02 30.73 2.51
N ASP A 31 8.16 30.61 3.50
CA ASP A 31 8.59 30.33 4.87
C ASP A 31 8.43 28.85 5.18
N LEU A 32 9.25 28.30 6.09
CA LEU A 32 9.14 26.89 6.48
C LEU A 32 7.72 26.49 6.94
N PRO A 33 6.98 27.33 7.70
CA PRO A 33 5.58 27.08 8.05
C PRO A 33 4.59 26.99 6.88
N ASP A 34 4.97 27.39 5.66
CA ASP A 34 4.14 27.16 4.46
C ASP A 34 4.01 25.66 4.13
N CYS A 35 4.92 24.83 4.65
CA CYS A 35 4.76 23.39 4.60
C CYS A 35 3.74 22.96 5.67
N PRO A 36 2.63 22.28 5.30
CA PRO A 36 1.62 21.83 6.27
C PRO A 36 2.13 20.75 7.23
N TYR A 37 3.35 20.24 7.00
CA TYR A 37 4.04 19.29 7.85
C TYR A 37 5.24 19.92 8.57
N TYR A 38 5.37 21.25 8.56
CA TYR A 38 6.37 21.94 9.35
C TYR A 38 5.97 21.88 10.82
N GLU A 39 6.63 20.99 11.56
CA GLU A 39 6.51 20.93 13.01
C GLU A 39 7.35 22.05 13.62
N ARG A 40 6.68 23.00 14.29
CA ARG A 40 7.37 23.95 15.16
C ARG A 40 8.11 23.16 16.24
N PRO A 41 9.30 23.59 16.69
CA PRO A 41 10.18 22.83 17.60
C PRO A 41 9.56 22.41 18.95
N GLU A 42 8.32 22.79 19.26
CA GLU A 42 7.68 22.67 20.57
C GLU A 42 6.71 21.49 20.71
N LYS A 43 6.54 20.64 19.69
CA LYS A 43 5.80 19.37 19.81
C LYS A 43 6.57 18.22 19.16
N ARG A 44 7.29 17.46 19.98
CA ARG A 44 7.85 16.16 19.60
C ARG A 44 7.15 15.06 20.39
N ASP A 45 6.10 14.52 19.82
CA ASP A 45 5.75 13.11 20.00
C ASP A 45 5.80 12.47 18.60
N SER A 46 6.97 11.96 18.26
CA SER A 46 7.30 11.50 16.91
C SER A 46 6.68 10.13 16.63
N LEU A 47 5.62 10.11 15.82
CA LEU A 47 5.29 8.94 15.01
C LEU A 47 6.27 8.88 13.83
N PRO A 48 6.88 7.72 13.51
CA PRO A 48 7.78 7.61 12.37
C PRO A 48 6.97 7.81 11.09
N ALA A 49 7.25 8.89 10.35
CA ALA A 49 6.78 9.04 8.99
C ALA A 49 7.38 7.92 8.12
N ALA A 50 6.55 7.21 7.35
CA ALA A 50 7.06 6.24 6.39
C ALA A 50 7.96 6.97 5.39
N ARG A 51 9.23 6.57 5.37
CA ARG A 51 10.19 7.05 4.38
C ARG A 51 10.03 6.19 3.13
N PRO A 52 9.83 6.78 1.94
CA PRO A 52 9.98 6.05 0.68
C PRO A 52 11.34 5.33 0.69
N GLY A 53 11.35 4.00 0.49
CA GLY A 53 12.58 3.20 0.55
C GLY A 53 12.73 2.29 1.78
N SER A 54 11.88 2.41 2.81
CA SER A 54 11.96 1.57 4.02
C SER A 54 11.49 0.13 3.82
N GLY A 55 10.78 -0.18 2.73
CA GLY A 55 10.05 -1.45 2.57
C GLY A 55 8.81 -1.58 3.46
N ARG A 56 8.48 -0.53 4.24
CA ARG A 56 7.36 -0.48 5.19
C ARG A 56 6.51 0.78 5.05
N ASP A 57 5.22 0.64 5.29
CA ASP A 57 4.26 1.76 5.29
C ASP A 57 4.21 2.49 6.65
N LEU A 58 3.31 3.48 6.76
CA LEU A 58 3.19 4.32 7.96
C LEU A 58 2.77 3.56 9.22
N LEU A 59 2.10 2.41 9.06
CA LEU A 59 1.67 1.56 10.17
C LEU A 59 2.65 0.40 10.42
N GLY A 60 3.77 0.36 9.67
CA GLY A 60 4.80 -0.67 9.78
C GLY A 60 4.51 -1.94 8.97
N PHE A 61 3.51 -1.94 8.09
CA PHE A 61 3.26 -3.08 7.21
C PHE A 61 4.28 -3.13 6.08
N ASP A 62 4.76 -4.33 5.81
CA ASP A 62 5.68 -4.58 4.70
C ASP A 62 4.94 -4.51 3.35
N TYR A 63 5.63 -3.99 2.34
CA TYR A 63 5.23 -4.10 0.93
C TYR A 63 6.31 -4.80 0.11
N ASP A 64 5.89 -5.45 -0.96
CA ASP A 64 6.75 -6.21 -1.86
C ASP A 64 7.59 -5.28 -2.74
N PHE A 65 6.97 -4.21 -3.25
CA PHE A 65 7.64 -3.16 -4.01
C PHE A 65 6.87 -1.84 -3.95
N ALA A 66 7.54 -0.74 -4.27
CA ALA A 66 6.92 0.57 -4.48
C ALA A 66 6.76 0.84 -5.98
N ILE A 67 5.62 1.41 -6.39
CA ILE A 67 5.39 1.84 -7.78
C ILE A 67 5.76 3.32 -7.91
N HIS A 68 6.85 3.57 -8.63
CA HIS A 68 7.37 4.90 -8.95
C HIS A 68 6.90 5.39 -10.33
N PRO A 69 6.95 6.70 -10.57
CA PRO A 69 6.67 7.28 -11.89
C PRO A 69 7.62 6.73 -12.96
N PHE A 70 7.17 6.78 -14.21
CA PHE A 70 8.11 6.71 -15.33
C PHE A 70 9.03 7.93 -15.35
N PRO A 71 10.19 7.84 -16.04
CA PRO A 71 11.02 9.01 -16.28
C PRO A 71 10.21 10.16 -16.87
N ASN A 72 10.40 11.36 -16.31
CA ASN A 72 9.72 12.60 -16.72
C ASN A 72 8.20 12.66 -16.44
N GLU A 73 7.63 11.69 -15.73
CA GLU A 73 6.24 11.75 -15.27
C GLU A 73 6.16 12.22 -13.81
N PRO A 74 5.15 13.02 -13.45
CA PRO A 74 5.07 13.63 -12.11
C PRO A 74 4.63 12.64 -11.02
N SER A 75 3.98 11.55 -11.40
CA SER A 75 3.53 10.49 -10.51
C SER A 75 3.43 9.16 -11.27
N ALA A 76 3.29 8.04 -10.54
CA ALA A 76 2.87 6.79 -11.17
C ALA A 76 1.50 7.01 -11.83
N ARG A 77 1.29 6.33 -12.95
CA ARG A 77 0.04 6.44 -13.69
C ARG A 77 -1.05 5.72 -12.92
N ARG A 78 -2.25 6.28 -13.01
CA ARG A 78 -3.46 5.74 -12.43
C ARG A 78 -4.47 5.53 -13.53
N HIS A 79 -5.09 4.37 -13.52
CA HIS A 79 -6.23 4.08 -14.36
C HIS A 79 -7.47 4.17 -13.49
N ILE A 80 -8.42 5.02 -13.90
CA ILE A 80 -9.63 5.29 -13.14
C ILE A 80 -10.85 5.12 -14.02
N GLN A 81 -11.94 4.65 -13.41
CA GLN A 81 -13.25 4.60 -14.03
C GLN A 81 -14.20 5.53 -13.28
N LEU A 82 -14.80 6.47 -14.00
CA LEU A 82 -15.85 7.32 -13.43
C LEU A 82 -17.07 6.47 -13.06
N LEU A 83 -17.74 6.79 -11.94
CA LEU A 83 -19.00 6.13 -11.58
C LEU A 83 -20.10 6.32 -12.64
N ARG A 84 -19.96 7.39 -13.43
CA ARG A 84 -20.74 7.65 -14.63
C ARG A 84 -19.81 7.73 -15.83
N PRO A 85 -19.54 6.61 -16.52
CA PRO A 85 -18.62 6.58 -17.65
C PRO A 85 -19.02 7.53 -18.78
N ASP A 86 -20.33 7.77 -18.96
CA ASP A 86 -20.87 8.71 -19.96
C ASP A 86 -20.39 10.16 -19.78
N LEU A 87 -19.91 10.53 -18.57
CA LEU A 87 -19.37 11.87 -18.33
C LEU A 87 -18.07 12.12 -19.07
N ALA A 88 -17.27 11.09 -19.39
CA ALA A 88 -16.04 11.28 -20.16
C ALA A 88 -16.34 11.90 -21.54
N GLU A 89 -17.37 11.39 -22.21
CA GLU A 89 -17.83 11.90 -23.51
C GLU A 89 -18.64 13.19 -23.36
N ARG A 90 -19.62 13.23 -22.44
CA ARG A 90 -20.50 14.41 -22.27
C ARG A 90 -19.75 15.67 -21.85
N TRP A 91 -18.64 15.52 -21.14
CA TRP A 91 -17.80 16.64 -20.73
C TRP A 91 -16.64 16.91 -21.69
N ASP A 92 -16.54 16.11 -22.76
CA ASP A 92 -15.45 16.17 -23.73
C ASP A 92 -14.09 16.22 -23.01
N LEU A 93 -13.87 15.21 -22.15
CA LEU A 93 -12.62 15.13 -21.37
C LEU A 93 -11.45 14.85 -22.31
N LEU A 94 -10.39 15.63 -22.14
CA LEU A 94 -9.21 15.58 -22.99
C LEU A 94 -7.91 15.50 -22.15
N PRO A 95 -6.80 15.02 -22.74
CA PRO A 95 -5.50 15.15 -22.12
C PRO A 95 -5.21 16.59 -21.69
N GLY A 96 -4.74 16.75 -20.45
CA GLY A 96 -4.48 18.04 -19.81
C GLY A 96 -5.55 18.46 -18.81
N ASP A 97 -6.80 17.98 -18.95
CA ASP A 97 -7.90 18.35 -18.05
C ASP A 97 -7.62 17.94 -16.59
N ILE A 98 -8.07 18.78 -15.66
CA ILE A 98 -7.95 18.54 -14.22
C ILE A 98 -9.25 17.97 -13.67
N LEU A 99 -9.12 16.82 -13.02
CA LEU A 99 -10.19 16.17 -12.29
C LEU A 99 -9.97 16.31 -10.79
N ARG A 100 -11.06 16.45 -10.06
CA ARG A 100 -11.10 16.45 -8.60
C ARG A 100 -12.11 15.41 -8.14
N GLY A 101 -11.70 14.51 -7.25
CA GLY A 101 -12.62 13.49 -6.71
C GLY A 101 -11.92 12.57 -5.73
N ARG A 102 -12.65 11.58 -5.21
CA ARG A 102 -12.12 10.56 -4.29
C ARG A 102 -12.32 9.15 -4.84
N PRO A 103 -11.36 8.23 -4.70
CA PRO A 103 -11.58 6.86 -5.09
C PRO A 103 -12.50 6.17 -4.06
N VAL A 104 -13.59 5.57 -4.53
CA VAL A 104 -14.50 4.75 -3.69
C VAL A 104 -13.86 3.42 -3.35
N GLU A 105 -13.07 2.89 -4.27
CA GLU A 105 -12.27 1.69 -4.14
C GLU A 105 -10.85 2.05 -4.56
N PRO A 106 -9.83 1.71 -3.75
CA PRO A 106 -9.90 1.01 -2.47
C PRO A 106 -10.20 1.93 -1.24
N SER A 107 -11.25 2.76 -1.31
CA SER A 107 -11.77 3.61 -0.22
C SER A 107 -10.71 4.55 0.40
N CYS A 108 -10.13 5.41 -0.43
CA CYS A 108 -9.26 6.49 0.06
C CYS A 108 -10.12 7.69 0.50
N PRO A 109 -10.04 8.13 1.77
CA PRO A 109 -10.73 9.34 2.23
C PRO A 109 -10.10 10.63 1.69
N ILE A 110 -8.92 10.55 1.07
CA ILE A 110 -8.20 11.72 0.57
C ILE A 110 -8.75 12.08 -0.81
N GLN A 111 -9.09 13.36 -0.98
CA GLN A 111 -9.43 13.90 -2.28
C GLN A 111 -8.18 13.92 -3.16
N HIS A 112 -8.27 13.28 -4.32
CA HIS A 112 -7.25 13.30 -5.35
C HIS A 112 -7.51 14.45 -6.33
N VAL A 113 -6.42 15.05 -6.79
CA VAL A 113 -6.42 15.92 -7.97
C VAL A 113 -5.62 15.20 -9.03
N LEU A 114 -6.23 15.03 -10.19
CA LEU A 114 -5.71 14.20 -11.27
C LEU A 114 -5.61 15.04 -12.54
N ARG A 115 -4.52 14.88 -13.29
CA ARG A 115 -4.40 15.41 -14.65
C ARG A 115 -4.57 14.25 -15.62
N VAL A 116 -5.54 14.37 -16.52
CA VAL A 116 -5.77 13.38 -17.58
C VAL A 116 -4.60 13.43 -18.55
N PHE A 117 -4.09 12.27 -18.96
CA PHE A 117 -3.15 12.18 -20.09
C PHE A 117 -3.65 11.26 -21.20
N SER A 118 -4.65 10.42 -20.92
CA SER A 118 -5.34 9.61 -21.92
C SER A 118 -6.79 9.37 -21.52
N VAL A 119 -7.67 9.34 -22.53
CA VAL A 119 -9.08 8.98 -22.42
C VAL A 119 -9.32 7.85 -23.40
N ASP A 120 -9.82 6.71 -22.92
CA ASP A 120 -10.24 5.62 -23.79
C ASP A 120 -11.68 5.89 -24.26
N PRO A 121 -11.91 6.12 -25.57
CA PRO A 121 -13.22 6.44 -26.10
C PRO A 121 -14.19 5.25 -26.10
N VAL A 122 -13.69 4.02 -25.96
CA VAL A 122 -14.52 2.80 -25.95
C VAL A 122 -14.98 2.48 -24.53
N THR A 123 -14.09 2.58 -23.55
CA THR A 123 -14.37 2.16 -22.17
C THR A 123 -14.72 3.33 -21.24
N GLY A 124 -14.36 4.56 -21.61
CA GLY A 124 -14.44 5.73 -20.74
C GLY A 124 -13.41 5.70 -19.60
N ILE A 125 -12.45 4.78 -19.62
CA ILE A 125 -11.36 4.71 -18.65
C ILE A 125 -10.40 5.88 -18.90
N LEU A 126 -10.05 6.56 -17.82
CA LEU A 126 -9.12 7.67 -17.85
C LEU A 126 -7.78 7.22 -17.28
N SER A 127 -6.71 7.54 -17.99
CA SER A 127 -5.37 7.40 -17.46
C SER A 127 -4.87 8.78 -17.02
N CYS A 128 -4.49 8.86 -15.75
CA CYS A 128 -4.21 10.10 -15.06
C CYS A 128 -2.88 10.07 -14.33
N HIS A 129 -2.31 11.25 -14.14
CA HIS A 129 -1.29 11.49 -13.13
C HIS A 129 -1.94 12.13 -11.91
N THR A 130 -1.57 11.69 -10.71
CA THR A 130 -1.81 12.52 -9.52
C THR A 130 -1.00 13.79 -9.61
N VAL A 131 -1.67 14.91 -9.40
CA VAL A 131 -1.06 16.23 -9.27
C VAL A 131 -1.43 16.83 -7.92
N GLY A 132 -0.63 17.78 -7.44
CA GLY A 132 -0.88 18.44 -6.17
C GLY A 132 -2.17 19.26 -6.19
N PRO A 133 -2.77 19.56 -5.02
CA PRO A 133 -4.01 20.35 -4.93
C PRO A 133 -3.90 21.76 -5.50
N MET A 134 -2.68 22.27 -5.71
CA MET A 134 -2.45 23.56 -6.37
C MET A 134 -2.93 23.58 -7.82
N ALA A 135 -2.87 22.45 -8.54
CA ALA A 135 -3.39 22.37 -9.91
C ALA A 135 -4.88 22.74 -9.94
N ALA A 136 -5.69 22.15 -9.05
CA ALA A 136 -7.12 22.46 -8.94
C ALA A 136 -7.43 23.89 -8.43
N ARG A 137 -6.44 24.64 -7.92
CA ARG A 137 -6.61 26.04 -7.49
C ARG A 137 -6.19 27.06 -8.54
N THR A 138 -5.34 26.64 -9.48
CA THR A 138 -4.72 27.52 -10.48
C THR A 138 -5.34 27.33 -11.86
N ASP A 139 -5.79 26.11 -12.20
CA ASP A 139 -6.53 25.85 -13.41
C ASP A 139 -7.95 26.45 -13.34
N THR A 140 -8.36 27.08 -14.44
CA THR A 140 -9.68 27.72 -14.58
C THR A 140 -10.81 26.71 -14.82
N LYS A 141 -10.47 25.50 -15.28
CA LYS A 141 -11.40 24.42 -15.60
C LYS A 141 -11.02 23.18 -14.80
N VAL A 142 -11.85 22.86 -13.80
CA VAL A 142 -11.70 21.69 -12.95
C VAL A 142 -13.01 20.90 -12.96
N PHE A 143 -12.93 19.62 -13.33
CA PHE A 143 -14.06 18.70 -13.31
C PHE A 143 -14.16 18.01 -11.95
N ASP A 144 -15.20 18.33 -11.18
CA ASP A 144 -15.49 17.62 -9.94
C ASP A 144 -16.24 16.33 -10.25
N ILE A 145 -15.48 15.25 -10.44
CA ILE A 145 -16.00 13.89 -10.70
C ILE A 145 -16.63 13.28 -9.44
N ARG A 146 -16.53 13.94 -8.28
CA ARG A 146 -16.98 13.51 -6.94
C ARG A 146 -16.30 12.24 -6.45
N ALA A 147 -16.53 11.13 -7.14
CA ALA A 147 -16.14 9.78 -6.78
C ALA A 147 -15.86 8.94 -8.05
N TYR A 148 -14.91 8.00 -7.95
CA TYR A 148 -14.51 7.12 -9.05
C TYR A 148 -13.94 5.80 -8.52
N HIS A 149 -13.83 4.77 -9.35
CA HIS A 149 -13.07 3.55 -9.04
C HIS A 149 -11.62 3.73 -9.48
N GLU A 150 -10.68 3.53 -8.56
CA GLU A 150 -9.28 3.33 -8.93
C GLU A 150 -9.14 1.87 -9.36
N ILE A 151 -8.83 1.63 -10.64
CA ILE A 151 -8.83 0.28 -11.22
C ILE A 151 -7.41 -0.25 -11.46
N GLY A 152 -6.42 0.63 -11.54
CA GLY A 152 -5.04 0.18 -11.70
C GLY A 152 -3.98 1.25 -11.46
N PHE A 153 -2.77 0.77 -11.18
CA PHE A 153 -1.55 1.56 -11.09
C PHE A 153 -0.51 1.03 -12.07
N GLU A 154 0.14 1.94 -12.81
CA GLU A 154 1.20 1.62 -13.76
C GLU A 154 2.44 2.46 -13.46
N GLY A 155 3.63 1.86 -13.50
CA GLY A 155 4.88 2.57 -13.26
C GLY A 155 6.09 1.66 -13.16
N ILE A 156 7.16 2.16 -12.53
CA ILE A 156 8.42 1.42 -12.34
C ILE A 156 8.49 0.87 -10.91
N ALA A 157 8.67 -0.44 -10.77
CA ALA A 157 8.91 -1.07 -9.48
C ALA A 157 10.29 -0.63 -8.93
N ARG A 158 10.29 -0.15 -7.68
CA ARG A 158 11.47 0.25 -6.91
C ARG A 158 11.29 -0.17 -5.46
N THR A 159 12.36 -0.10 -4.68
CA THR A 159 12.34 -0.60 -3.29
C THR A 159 11.80 -2.03 -3.27
N VAL A 160 12.36 -2.86 -4.14
CA VAL A 160 11.86 -4.22 -4.40
C VAL A 160 12.41 -5.14 -3.33
N ARG A 161 11.50 -5.68 -2.52
CA ARG A 161 11.77 -6.72 -1.53
C ARG A 161 11.39 -8.09 -2.08
N HIS A 162 10.30 -8.15 -2.84
CA HIS A 162 9.90 -9.31 -3.63
C HIS A 162 9.61 -8.85 -5.06
N GLU A 163 10.21 -9.54 -6.03
CA GLU A 163 10.06 -9.20 -7.45
C GLU A 163 8.60 -9.30 -7.89
N PRO A 164 8.08 -8.35 -8.70
CA PRO A 164 6.73 -8.43 -9.25
C PRO A 164 6.54 -9.70 -10.09
N VAL A 165 5.45 -10.44 -9.84
CA VAL A 165 5.13 -11.69 -10.56
C VAL A 165 3.73 -11.61 -11.16
N VAL A 166 3.63 -11.73 -12.49
CA VAL A 166 2.34 -11.70 -13.21
C VAL A 166 1.38 -12.76 -12.66
N GLY A 167 0.12 -12.38 -12.44
CA GLY A 167 -0.97 -13.22 -11.92
C GLY A 167 -1.02 -13.30 -10.39
N PHE A 168 -0.02 -12.80 -9.67
CA PHE A 168 -0.02 -12.82 -8.21
C PHE A 168 -0.61 -11.54 -7.63
N ARG A 169 -1.40 -11.69 -6.57
CA ARG A 169 -1.77 -10.57 -5.70
C ARG A 169 -0.59 -10.19 -4.82
N MET A 170 -0.08 -8.99 -4.99
CA MET A 170 1.11 -8.49 -4.29
C MET A 170 0.80 -7.19 -3.56
N ARG A 171 1.51 -6.97 -2.45
CA ARG A 171 1.45 -5.74 -1.65
C ARG A 171 2.37 -4.71 -2.26
N PHE A 172 1.86 -3.51 -2.51
CA PHE A 172 2.67 -2.43 -3.06
C PHE A 172 2.36 -1.08 -2.41
N LEU A 173 3.32 -0.17 -2.52
CA LEU A 173 3.15 1.21 -2.10
C LEU A 173 3.25 2.14 -3.32
N PRO A 174 2.19 2.89 -3.68
CA PRO A 174 2.33 3.95 -4.66
C PRO A 174 3.23 5.04 -4.07
N ALA A 175 4.34 5.37 -4.74
CA ALA A 175 5.40 6.23 -4.18
C ALA A 175 4.91 7.63 -3.76
N HIS A 176 3.83 8.12 -4.39
CA HIS A 176 3.22 9.43 -4.14
C HIS A 176 1.86 9.33 -3.43
N CYS A 177 1.57 8.20 -2.76
CA CYS A 177 0.35 8.04 -1.97
C CYS A 177 0.40 8.90 -0.70
N MET A 178 -0.50 9.87 -0.58
CA MET A 178 -0.59 10.74 0.61
C MET A 178 -0.91 9.98 1.90
N ARG A 179 -1.57 8.82 1.82
CA ARG A 179 -1.84 7.97 2.99
C ARG A 179 -0.60 7.22 3.48
N GLN A 180 0.36 6.96 2.58
CA GLN A 180 1.52 6.12 2.85
C GLN A 180 1.13 4.77 3.48
N LEU A 181 0.07 4.14 2.97
CA LEU A 181 -0.42 2.83 3.39
C LEU A 181 -0.28 1.83 2.25
N VAL A 182 -0.02 0.57 2.61
CA VAL A 182 0.06 -0.54 1.66
C VAL A 182 -1.27 -0.76 0.94
N HIS A 183 -1.16 -0.96 -0.37
CA HIS A 183 -2.22 -1.47 -1.24
C HIS A 183 -1.88 -2.91 -1.59
N SER A 184 -2.86 -3.70 -2.02
CA SER A 184 -2.60 -4.92 -2.76
C SER A 184 -3.35 -4.90 -4.08
N GLY A 185 -2.85 -5.66 -5.04
CA GLY A 185 -3.46 -5.82 -6.35
C GLY A 185 -2.82 -6.97 -7.10
N VAL A 186 -3.50 -7.44 -8.13
CA VAL A 186 -2.98 -8.46 -9.04
C VAL A 186 -2.01 -7.81 -10.02
N VAL A 187 -0.78 -8.31 -10.09
CA VAL A 187 0.19 -7.87 -11.09
C VAL A 187 -0.22 -8.43 -12.45
N GLN A 188 -0.58 -7.56 -13.39
CA GLN A 188 -1.08 -7.96 -14.70
C GLN A 188 0.02 -7.97 -15.76
N MET A 189 1.04 -7.15 -15.58
CA MET A 189 2.13 -7.01 -16.53
C MET A 189 3.43 -6.75 -15.78
N VAL A 190 4.50 -7.38 -16.25
CA VAL A 190 5.88 -7.10 -15.85
C VAL A 190 6.73 -7.04 -17.12
N LEU A 191 7.36 -5.90 -17.38
CA LEU A 191 8.23 -5.69 -18.53
C LEU A 191 9.56 -5.10 -18.08
N ASN A 192 10.67 -5.66 -18.57
CA ASN A 192 11.98 -5.07 -18.34
C ASN A 192 12.23 -3.96 -19.36
N LYS A 193 12.36 -2.72 -18.88
CA LYS A 193 12.71 -1.55 -19.69
C LYS A 193 14.06 -1.00 -19.24
N SER A 194 14.69 -0.17 -20.08
CA SER A 194 15.94 0.53 -19.72
C SER A 194 15.81 1.38 -18.46
N CYS A 195 14.61 1.87 -18.16
CA CYS A 195 14.31 2.64 -16.95
C CYS A 195 13.99 1.78 -15.71
N GLY A 196 13.96 0.45 -15.83
CA GLY A 196 13.67 -0.49 -14.74
C GLY A 196 12.48 -1.42 -15.04
N THR A 197 12.07 -2.17 -14.02
CA THR A 197 10.94 -3.11 -14.08
C THR A 197 9.63 -2.34 -14.15
N HIS A 198 9.03 -2.32 -15.32
CA HIS A 198 7.72 -1.73 -15.55
C HIS A 198 6.62 -2.70 -15.12
N VAL A 199 5.70 -2.24 -14.29
CA VAL A 199 4.57 -3.02 -13.77
C VAL A 199 3.24 -2.33 -14.01
N LEU A 200 2.20 -3.13 -14.26
CA LEU A 200 0.79 -2.76 -14.15
C LEU A 200 0.15 -3.65 -13.08
N VAL A 201 -0.53 -3.02 -12.13
CA VAL A 201 -1.24 -3.69 -11.04
C VAL A 201 -2.70 -3.27 -11.07
N GLU A 202 -3.61 -4.23 -11.10
CA GLU A 202 -5.07 -4.03 -11.12
C GLU A 202 -5.73 -4.79 -9.96
N ASP A 203 -7.07 -4.84 -9.91
CA ASP A 203 -7.85 -5.54 -8.87
C ASP A 203 -7.43 -5.11 -7.46
N LEU A 204 -7.56 -3.80 -7.21
CA LEU A 204 -6.95 -3.10 -6.09
C LEU A 204 -7.72 -3.29 -4.78
N GLN A 205 -6.98 -3.51 -3.69
CA GLN A 205 -7.48 -3.47 -2.32
C GLN A 205 -6.56 -2.62 -1.43
N MET A 206 -7.12 -1.98 -0.39
CA MET A 206 -6.32 -1.26 0.60
C MET A 206 -6.34 -1.99 1.93
N HIS A 207 -5.16 -2.25 2.46
CA HIS A 207 -5.02 -2.81 3.79
C HIS A 207 -4.99 -1.66 4.80
N GLY A 208 -6.09 -1.52 5.54
CA GLY A 208 -6.21 -0.56 6.64
C GLY A 208 -7.09 -1.05 7.80
N LYS A 209 -7.70 -2.23 7.67
CA LYS A 209 -8.41 -2.88 8.77
C LYS A 209 -7.51 -3.95 9.37
N ARG A 210 -7.24 -3.82 10.67
CA ARG A 210 -6.96 -4.97 11.53
C ARG A 210 -8.20 -5.86 11.46
N GLU A 211 -8.25 -6.83 10.56
CA GLU A 211 -9.10 -7.98 10.82
C GLU A 211 -8.51 -8.67 12.06
N LYS A 212 -9.30 -8.70 13.14
CA LYS A 212 -8.97 -9.56 14.27
C LYS A 212 -9.11 -10.99 13.74
N LEU A 213 -7.96 -11.55 13.38
CA LEU A 213 -7.75 -12.91 12.89
C LEU A 213 -8.02 -13.92 14.01
N LYS A 214 -9.28 -14.09 14.42
CA LYS A 214 -9.68 -15.28 15.18
C LYS A 214 -10.27 -16.35 14.28
N ASP A 215 -10.80 -15.96 13.13
CA ASP A 215 -11.39 -16.88 12.16
C ASP A 215 -10.91 -16.53 10.75
N ILE A 216 -9.79 -17.11 10.30
CA ILE A 216 -9.40 -17.04 8.89
C ILE A 216 -10.39 -17.92 8.12
N THR A 217 -11.41 -17.29 7.55
CA THR A 217 -12.30 -17.93 6.57
C THR A 217 -11.73 -17.66 5.20
N ILE A 218 -11.34 -18.71 4.47
CA ILE A 218 -10.95 -18.60 3.05
C ILE A 218 -12.17 -18.08 2.28
N ARG A 219 -12.01 -16.96 1.58
CA ARG A 219 -13.07 -16.34 0.77
C ARG A 219 -12.84 -16.59 -0.72
N PRO A 220 -13.90 -16.57 -1.54
CA PRO A 220 -13.73 -16.52 -2.99
C PRO A 220 -12.89 -15.30 -3.38
N GLY A 221 -11.74 -15.53 -4.04
CA GLY A 221 -10.78 -14.49 -4.45
C GLY A 221 -9.45 -14.51 -3.70
N ASP A 222 -9.35 -15.24 -2.59
CA ASP A 222 -8.09 -15.37 -1.85
C ASP A 222 -7.08 -16.21 -2.64
N SER A 223 -5.82 -15.78 -2.63
CA SER A 223 -4.73 -16.58 -3.19
C SER A 223 -4.22 -17.57 -2.16
N VAL A 224 -4.44 -18.87 -2.42
CA VAL A 224 -4.02 -19.97 -1.53
C VAL A 224 -2.94 -20.80 -2.21
N SER A 225 -1.77 -20.90 -1.57
CA SER A 225 -0.70 -21.80 -2.03
C SER A 225 -0.17 -22.67 -0.90
N ILE A 226 0.09 -23.93 -1.22
CA ILE A 226 0.64 -24.92 -0.28
C ILE A 226 2.15 -24.96 -0.52
N GLN A 227 2.94 -24.61 0.50
CA GLN A 227 4.40 -24.58 0.37
C GLN A 227 5.08 -25.89 0.74
N ASP A 228 4.47 -26.68 1.64
CA ASP A 228 4.98 -27.98 2.04
C ASP A 228 3.81 -28.91 2.40
N ALA A 229 3.88 -30.13 1.88
CA ALA A 229 2.92 -31.21 2.13
C ALA A 229 3.57 -32.40 2.86
N SER A 230 4.84 -32.29 3.26
CA SER A 230 5.58 -33.34 3.93
C SER A 230 5.59 -33.12 5.45
N GLY A 231 4.98 -34.06 6.18
CA GLY A 231 4.84 -34.02 7.64
C GLY A 231 3.39 -33.81 8.13
N GLU A 232 3.18 -33.87 9.45
CA GLU A 232 1.87 -33.73 10.10
C GLU A 232 1.32 -32.28 10.08
N CYS A 233 2.18 -31.29 9.79
CA CYS A 233 1.83 -29.87 9.80
C CYS A 233 1.91 -29.27 8.38
N LYS A 234 0.76 -28.87 7.81
CA LYS A 234 0.72 -28.23 6.49
C LYS A 234 0.99 -26.74 6.62
N THR A 235 1.90 -26.23 5.80
CA THR A 235 2.15 -24.79 5.70
C THR A 235 1.38 -24.23 4.51
N VAL A 236 0.43 -23.33 4.80
CA VAL A 236 -0.41 -22.67 3.81
C VAL A 236 -0.06 -21.19 3.76
N LEU A 237 0.07 -20.64 2.55
CA LEU A 237 0.10 -19.21 2.31
C LEU A 237 -1.29 -18.75 1.90
N ILE A 238 -1.84 -17.78 2.62
CA ILE A 238 -3.07 -17.06 2.26
C ILE A 238 -2.69 -15.60 2.06
N ASP A 239 -2.77 -15.09 0.83
CA ASP A 239 -2.30 -13.74 0.45
C ASP A 239 -0.89 -13.41 0.98
N GLY A 240 0.01 -14.37 0.80
CA GLY A 240 1.42 -14.27 1.20
C GLY A 240 1.67 -14.37 2.72
N ILE A 241 0.67 -14.68 3.53
CA ILE A 241 0.81 -14.89 4.99
C ILE A 241 0.99 -16.38 5.26
N ARG A 242 2.10 -16.78 5.91
CA ARG A 242 2.30 -18.18 6.35
C ARG A 242 1.38 -18.52 7.52
N VAL A 243 0.69 -19.64 7.37
CA VAL A 243 -0.26 -20.19 8.32
C VAL A 243 0.12 -21.66 8.54
N HIS A 244 0.29 -22.07 9.80
CA HIS A 244 0.57 -23.47 10.17
C HIS A 244 -0.67 -24.11 10.76
N THR A 245 -0.95 -25.36 10.38
CA THR A 245 -2.03 -26.15 10.98
C THR A 245 -1.48 -26.95 12.16
N SER A 246 -1.83 -26.62 13.42
CA SER A 246 -1.54 -27.54 14.54
C SER A 246 -2.58 -28.65 14.62
N GLU A 247 -2.19 -29.83 15.12
CA GLU A 247 -3.12 -30.94 15.37
C GLU A 247 -4.25 -30.49 16.30
N GLY A 248 -5.48 -30.45 15.78
CA GLY A 248 -6.65 -29.86 16.45
C GLY A 248 -7.24 -28.63 15.75
N GLY A 249 -6.73 -28.22 14.59
CA GLY A 249 -7.35 -27.16 13.78
C GLY A 249 -7.10 -25.75 14.33
N VAL A 250 -6.20 -25.60 15.29
CA VAL A 250 -5.79 -24.28 15.80
C VAL A 250 -4.60 -23.79 14.99
N LEU A 251 -4.76 -22.60 14.41
CA LEU A 251 -3.74 -21.95 13.60
C LEU A 251 -2.81 -21.17 14.54
N GLU A 252 -1.59 -21.66 14.74
CA GLU A 252 -0.55 -20.93 15.46
C GLU A 252 0.47 -20.36 14.48
N ARG A 253 0.93 -19.14 14.75
CA ARG A 253 1.95 -18.47 13.94
C ARG A 253 3.29 -18.53 14.65
N SER A 254 4.30 -19.14 14.02
CA SER A 254 5.70 -18.96 14.42
C SER A 254 6.32 -17.78 13.68
N TRP A 255 6.82 -16.81 14.44
CA TRP A 255 7.70 -15.77 13.92
C TRP A 255 9.13 -16.31 14.05
N GLN A 256 9.79 -16.62 12.94
CA GLN A 256 11.24 -16.78 12.95
C GLN A 256 11.83 -15.37 12.76
N ASP A 257 12.19 -14.75 13.88
CA ASP A 257 13.15 -13.65 13.89
C ASP A 257 14.52 -14.23 13.55
N GLU A 258 15.12 -13.83 12.44
CA GLU A 258 16.52 -14.15 12.15
C GLU A 258 17.44 -13.29 13.04
N ASP A 259 18.19 -13.99 13.88
CA ASP A 259 19.49 -13.68 14.48
C ASP A 259 19.74 -12.27 15.06
N HIS A 260 19.62 -12.19 16.40
CA HIS A 260 20.52 -11.38 17.23
C HIS A 260 21.29 -12.32 18.18
N GLY A 261 22.61 -12.41 17.97
CA GLY A 261 23.56 -13.13 18.82
C GLY A 261 23.70 -12.58 20.25
N PRO A 262 24.55 -13.20 21.08
CA PRO A 262 24.13 -13.84 22.32
C PRO A 262 24.16 -12.89 23.53
N GLY A 263 23.03 -12.78 24.23
CA GLY A 263 22.93 -12.19 25.56
C GLY A 263 22.27 -13.21 26.49
N GLY A 264 23.06 -13.78 27.39
CA GLY A 264 22.62 -14.87 28.27
C GLY A 264 21.54 -14.48 29.26
N HIS A 265 20.66 -15.44 29.55
CA HIS A 265 20.21 -15.72 30.91
C HIS A 265 19.55 -17.11 30.95
N VAL A 266 20.20 -18.02 31.68
CA VAL A 266 19.63 -19.29 32.19
C VAL A 266 18.89 -18.94 33.49
N PRO A 267 17.66 -19.44 33.72
CA PRO A 267 17.52 -20.56 34.67
C PRO A 267 16.33 -21.52 34.41
N GLY A 268 16.50 -22.76 34.87
CA GLY A 268 15.38 -23.54 35.44
C GLY A 268 15.10 -24.90 34.83
N SER A 269 15.91 -25.89 35.22
CA SER A 269 15.63 -27.31 35.04
C SER A 269 14.33 -27.76 35.76
N GLY A 270 13.41 -28.38 35.04
CA GLY A 270 12.26 -29.09 35.61
C GLY A 270 11.91 -30.31 34.76
N ARG A 271 12.30 -31.50 35.23
CA ARG A 271 12.04 -32.81 34.60
C ARG A 271 10.63 -33.31 34.93
N GLY A 272 10.02 -34.02 33.97
CA GLY A 272 9.05 -35.10 34.19
C GLY A 272 7.59 -34.67 34.10
N ARG A 273 6.63 -35.45 33.59
CA ARG A 273 6.59 -36.82 33.07
C ARG A 273 5.35 -36.93 32.18
N CYS A 274 5.44 -37.72 31.11
CA CYS A 274 4.29 -38.33 30.47
C CYS A 274 3.68 -39.38 31.40
N HIS A 275 2.37 -39.37 31.63
CA HIS A 275 1.59 -40.58 31.90
C HIS A 275 0.19 -40.40 31.36
N GLY A 276 -0.17 -41.26 30.41
CA GLY A 276 -1.55 -41.48 30.02
C GLY A 276 -2.28 -42.33 31.05
N HIS A 277 -3.60 -42.17 31.12
CA HIS A 277 -4.50 -43.24 31.50
C HIS A 277 -5.85 -43.06 30.82
N ALA A 278 -6.18 -44.03 29.98
CA ALA A 278 -7.55 -44.37 29.63
C ALA A 278 -8.08 -45.38 30.67
N ARG A 279 -9.33 -45.20 31.10
CA ARG A 279 -10.43 -46.19 31.00
C ARG A 279 -11.53 -45.94 32.06
N HIS A 280 -12.76 -45.99 31.53
CA HIS A 280 -14.01 -46.53 32.08
C HIS A 280 -14.38 -46.32 33.56
N GLY A 281 -15.52 -45.64 33.74
CA GLY A 281 -16.47 -45.87 34.83
C GLY A 281 -17.87 -45.96 34.24
N HIS A 282 -18.36 -47.19 34.10
CA HIS A 282 -19.77 -47.54 34.24
C HIS A 282 -20.11 -47.35 35.73
N ASP A 283 -21.32 -46.91 36.06
CA ASP A 283 -22.13 -47.49 37.14
C ASP A 283 -23.54 -46.85 37.09
N ASP A 284 -24.52 -47.74 36.91
CA ASP A 284 -25.95 -47.54 37.10
C ASP A 284 -26.31 -47.73 38.60
N ASP A 285 -27.48 -47.18 38.96
CA ASP A 285 -28.40 -47.54 40.05
C ASP A 285 -27.97 -47.44 41.53
N ASP A 286 -28.44 -46.39 42.22
CA ASP A 286 -29.58 -46.41 43.17
C ASP A 286 -29.86 -44.99 43.74
#